data_AF-C8P7T6-F1
#
_entry.id   AF-C8P7T6-F1
#
_cell.length_a   1.000
_cell.length_b   1.000
_cell.length_c   1.000
_cell.angle_alpha   90.00
_cell.angle_beta   90.00
_cell.angle_gamma   90.00
#
_symmetry.space_group_name_H-M   'P 1'
#
loop_
_entity.id
_entity.type
_entity.pdbx_description
1 polymer ?
#
loop_
_entity_poly.entity_id
_entity_poly.type
_entity_poly.pdbx_seq_one_letter_code
_entity_poly.pdbx_strand_id
1 'polypeptide(L)'
;MLATGTKAENVLSLFCFKKCLVSIVNSECGKILIAIYERINSLSELIAIQRNQLNKGANLMSKIKIIPFGGVRENGKNMYAVEVDDQIFILDTGLKYPENELMGIDVVIPDWEYLRERKDKIVGVFLTHGHADSIGALPYFLMDFNVPVFGSEMTIALAKLAVKKHKEVKKFNDFHVVDASTAIDFNDVTVSFFQTTHTIPETLGVVLETAEGNIVYTGDFKFDQTATKGYQTDLARLAEIGSQGVLALLSDSAGAGITGASSREKDIGEYIKETFKYQDGRIIVASVASNIMRVQQIIDAAVAVDRKIVLSGSDIEQIINTAMDLGKLKMPKDILISLKEADKLDPQQVVILETGKMGEPIKSLQQIASGDNPKIKLSDQDLVFVTTTPSYAQETEVQKTKDIIYRTGAEVKFISDDLNPSGHANQNDQQLMLNFMKPKNFIPIQGEYRLLDRHAELAEEVGIAPDRIFLTNKGDVLTYDQGEFHVGEHLDVGNTMIDGTGIGDIGNIVLRDRRVLSEDGIFVVVATIDRKKKKIVARPQITSRGFVFVKTNHQLMKQSADLVERVVQDNLDQKEFDWGHLKQDVREKLNRFLFDQTKRHPVILPVIMEIN
;
A
#
# COMPACT_ATOMS: atom_id res chain seq x y z
N MET A 1 -1.61 72.79 -34.71
CA MET A 1 -0.66 73.75 -35.32
C MET A 1 0.72 73.49 -34.74
N LEU A 2 1.74 73.66 -35.58
CA LEU A 2 3.14 73.25 -35.46
C LEU A 2 3.96 73.86 -34.32
N ALA A 3 5.17 73.27 -34.15
CA ALA A 3 6.45 73.82 -33.64
C ALA A 3 6.77 73.55 -32.15
N THR A 4 7.62 72.57 -31.77
CA THR A 4 9.11 72.41 -31.84
C THR A 4 9.91 73.11 -30.73
N GLY A 5 10.64 72.31 -29.93
CA GLY A 5 11.75 72.70 -29.03
C GLY A 5 11.65 72.03 -27.65
N THR A 6 12.62 71.33 -27.05
CA THR A 6 13.98 70.90 -27.44
C THR A 6 14.40 69.82 -26.42
N LYS A 7 14.94 68.69 -26.87
CA LYS A 7 15.43 67.54 -26.05
C LYS A 7 16.67 67.84 -25.19
N ALA A 8 17.09 69.11 -25.04
CA ALA A 8 18.33 69.50 -24.39
C ALA A 8 18.19 69.85 -22.89
N GLU A 9 17.00 70.20 -22.40
CA GLU A 9 16.81 70.63 -21.00
C GLU A 9 16.68 69.46 -20.00
N ASN A 10 16.18 68.30 -20.43
CA ASN A 10 16.00 67.13 -19.55
C ASN A 10 17.29 66.35 -19.24
N VAL A 11 18.36 66.54 -20.02
CA VAL A 11 19.66 65.89 -19.76
C VAL A 11 20.45 66.68 -18.72
N LEU A 12 20.31 68.01 -18.66
CA LEU A 12 20.99 68.85 -17.67
C LEU A 12 20.41 68.67 -16.26
N SER A 13 19.09 68.50 -16.10
CA SER A 13 18.46 68.34 -14.77
C SER A 13 18.82 66.99 -14.13
N LEU A 14 18.88 65.91 -14.92
CA LEU A 14 19.24 64.57 -14.45
C LEU A 14 20.73 64.46 -14.06
N PHE A 15 21.61 65.18 -14.77
CA PHE A 15 23.04 65.24 -14.45
C PHE A 15 23.30 66.06 -13.18
N CYS A 16 22.54 67.14 -12.97
CA CYS A 16 22.62 67.95 -11.75
C CYS A 16 22.10 67.18 -10.54
N PHE A 17 21.01 66.41 -10.70
CA PHE A 17 20.46 65.55 -9.64
C PHE A 17 21.43 64.42 -9.26
N LYS A 18 22.05 63.75 -10.24
CA LYS A 18 23.09 62.74 -9.97
C LYS A 18 24.33 63.32 -9.30
N LYS A 19 24.79 64.51 -9.70
CA LYS A 19 25.92 65.18 -9.03
C LYS A 19 25.57 65.62 -7.60
N CYS A 20 24.34 66.09 -7.34
CA CYS A 20 23.87 66.38 -5.99
C CYS A 20 23.79 65.12 -5.12
N LEU A 21 23.27 64.02 -5.64
CA LEU A 21 23.18 62.76 -4.88
C LEU A 21 24.58 62.22 -4.53
N VAL A 22 25.51 62.25 -5.50
CA VAL A 22 26.91 61.82 -5.28
C VAL A 22 27.63 62.75 -4.30
N SER A 23 27.33 64.06 -4.31
CA SER A 23 27.89 65.01 -3.35
C SER A 23 27.32 64.82 -1.95
N ILE A 24 26.05 64.45 -1.81
CA ILE A 24 25.40 64.17 -0.52
C ILE A 24 25.99 62.89 0.08
N VAL A 25 26.09 61.81 -0.72
CA VAL A 25 26.69 60.53 -0.31
C VAL A 25 28.16 60.69 0.09
N ASN A 26 28.93 61.52 -0.63
CA ASN A 26 30.35 61.75 -0.34
C ASN A 26 30.62 62.83 0.73
N SER A 27 29.60 63.59 1.16
CA SER A 27 29.72 64.54 2.26
C SER A 27 29.96 63.80 3.59
N GLU A 28 30.59 64.46 4.57
CA GLU A 28 30.73 63.89 5.92
C GLU A 28 29.39 63.46 6.50
N CYS A 29 28.33 64.24 6.25
CA CYS A 29 26.99 63.93 6.73
C CYS A 29 26.38 62.68 6.07
N GLY A 30 26.66 62.45 4.78
CA GLY A 30 26.21 61.25 4.05
C GLY A 30 26.96 59.98 4.47
N LYS A 31 28.27 60.08 4.71
CA LYS A 31 29.07 58.99 5.27
C LYS A 31 28.61 58.61 6.68
N ILE A 32 28.24 59.58 7.50
CA ILE A 32 27.65 59.36 8.83
C ILE A 32 26.29 58.65 8.72
N LEU A 33 25.42 59.06 7.79
CA LEU A 33 24.12 58.40 7.59
C LEU A 33 24.27 56.94 7.14
N ILE A 34 25.21 56.65 6.23
CA ILE A 34 25.50 55.28 5.76
C ILE A 34 26.06 54.46 6.92
N ALA A 35 27.01 54.99 7.69
CA ALA A 35 27.55 54.31 8.86
C ALA A 35 26.48 54.04 9.94
N ILE A 36 25.53 54.96 10.13
CA ILE A 36 24.37 54.76 11.02
C ILE A 36 23.45 53.67 10.46
N TYR A 37 23.17 53.66 9.16
CA TYR A 37 22.31 52.66 8.52
C TYR A 37 22.93 51.26 8.56
N GLU A 38 24.23 51.14 8.28
CA GLU A 38 24.99 49.90 8.43
C GLU A 38 25.03 49.45 9.91
N ARG A 39 25.19 50.37 10.86
CA ARG A 39 25.10 50.04 12.29
C ARG A 39 23.71 49.55 12.68
N ILE A 40 22.64 50.19 12.20
CA ILE A 40 21.25 49.77 12.47
C ILE A 40 20.98 48.40 11.87
N ASN A 41 21.44 48.11 10.65
CA ASN A 41 21.30 46.79 10.05
C ASN A 41 22.11 45.73 10.82
N SER A 42 23.36 46.03 11.20
CA SER A 42 24.17 45.12 12.02
C SER A 42 23.56 44.88 13.41
N LEU A 43 22.94 45.90 14.02
CA LEU A 43 22.17 45.79 15.27
C LEU A 43 20.89 44.97 15.06
N SER A 44 20.21 45.09 13.92
CA SER A 44 19.03 44.30 13.62
C SER A 44 19.37 42.82 13.39
N GLU A 45 20.51 42.52 12.75
CA GLU A 45 21.05 41.17 12.62
C GLU A 45 21.51 40.62 13.98
N LEU A 46 22.19 41.42 14.80
CA LEU A 46 22.55 41.04 16.17
C LEU A 46 21.31 40.79 17.04
N ILE A 47 20.26 41.61 16.93
CA ILE A 47 18.99 41.40 17.64
C ILE A 47 18.27 40.16 17.10
N ALA A 48 18.37 39.84 15.80
CA ALA A 48 17.82 38.61 15.22
C ALA A 48 18.60 37.37 15.68
N ILE A 49 19.93 37.43 15.75
CA ILE A 49 20.80 36.37 16.28
C ILE A 49 20.54 36.19 17.78
N GLN A 50 20.39 37.28 18.53
CA GLN A 50 20.14 37.26 19.97
C GLN A 50 18.70 36.83 20.29
N ARG A 51 17.71 37.14 19.44
CA ARG A 51 16.37 36.55 19.47
C ARG A 51 16.38 35.07 19.14
N ASN A 52 17.16 34.63 18.14
CA ASN A 52 17.33 33.21 17.83
C ASN A 52 18.05 32.47 18.96
N GLN A 53 19.02 33.09 19.63
CA GLN A 53 19.69 32.52 20.81
C GLN A 53 18.78 32.52 22.06
N LEU A 54 17.96 33.56 22.26
CA LEU A 54 16.97 33.62 23.34
C LEU A 54 15.81 32.64 23.11
N ASN A 55 15.39 32.42 21.86
CA ASN A 55 14.40 31.39 21.49
C ASN A 55 14.98 29.97 21.60
N LYS A 56 16.27 29.76 21.27
CA LYS A 56 16.99 28.50 21.55
C LYS A 56 17.10 28.17 23.04
N GLY A 57 17.00 29.17 23.92
CA GLY A 57 17.00 28.97 25.37
C GLY A 57 15.61 28.69 25.99
N ALA A 58 14.52 28.82 25.21
CA ALA A 58 13.15 28.80 25.74
C ALA A 58 12.30 27.58 25.32
N ASN A 59 12.79 26.72 24.42
CA ASN A 59 12.22 25.40 24.13
C ASN A 59 13.36 24.37 24.21
N LEU A 60 13.52 23.75 25.37
CA LEU A 60 14.63 22.82 25.64
C LEU A 60 14.31 21.36 25.27
N MET A 61 13.10 21.07 24.77
CA MET A 61 12.70 19.73 24.31
C MET A 61 12.15 19.79 22.90
N SER A 62 12.58 18.84 22.07
CA SER A 62 12.10 18.68 20.69
C SER A 62 10.66 18.18 20.71
N LYS A 63 9.79 18.76 19.87
CA LYS A 63 8.40 18.26 19.75
C LYS A 63 8.37 17.12 18.75
N ILE A 64 8.11 15.92 19.23
CA ILE A 64 8.03 14.72 18.39
C ILE A 64 6.57 14.28 18.27
N LYS A 65 6.12 13.97 17.06
CA LYS A 65 4.85 13.30 16.80
C LYS A 65 5.06 12.03 16.00
N ILE A 66 4.37 10.96 16.35
CA ILE A 66 4.32 9.71 15.58
C ILE A 66 2.87 9.49 15.16
N ILE A 67 2.64 9.37 13.86
CA ILE A 67 1.30 9.32 13.26
C ILE A 67 1.22 8.12 12.30
N PRO A 68 0.47 7.06 12.63
CA PRO A 68 0.22 5.97 11.71
C PRO A 68 -0.89 6.36 10.73
N PHE A 69 -0.57 6.33 9.43
CA PHE A 69 -1.54 6.51 8.35
C PHE A 69 -2.10 5.17 7.83
N GLY A 70 -1.35 4.09 8.04
CA GLY A 70 -1.73 2.72 7.73
C GLY A 70 -0.84 1.70 8.44
N GLY A 71 -1.08 0.41 8.22
CA GLY A 71 -0.35 -0.68 8.87
C GLY A 71 -0.69 -0.89 10.36
N VAL A 72 -1.64 -0.17 10.95
CA VAL A 72 -2.10 -0.43 12.33
C VAL A 72 -3.55 -0.89 12.32
N ARG A 73 -3.83 -1.96 13.07
CA ARG A 73 -5.12 -2.67 13.08
C ARG A 73 -5.52 -3.20 11.70
N GLU A 74 -4.53 -3.41 10.84
CA GLU A 74 -4.63 -4.03 9.52
C GLU A 74 -3.28 -4.58 9.08
N ASN A 75 -3.28 -5.50 8.12
CA ASN A 75 -2.07 -5.94 7.42
C ASN A 75 -1.96 -5.21 6.08
N GLY A 76 -0.79 -4.64 5.80
CA GLY A 76 -0.50 -3.85 4.61
C GLY A 76 -0.76 -2.36 4.77
N LYS A 77 -0.54 -1.58 3.70
CA LYS A 77 -0.60 -0.11 3.72
C LYS A 77 0.35 0.53 4.74
N ASN A 78 1.55 -0.02 4.94
CA ASN A 78 2.46 0.53 5.94
C ASN A 78 2.85 1.96 5.55
N MET A 79 2.56 2.91 6.43
CA MET A 79 2.92 4.32 6.27
C MET A 79 2.82 5.01 7.63
N TYR A 80 3.94 5.54 8.09
CA TYR A 80 4.06 6.26 9.35
C TYR A 80 4.74 7.61 9.09
N ALA A 81 4.22 8.68 9.69
CA ALA A 81 4.91 9.96 9.72
C ALA A 81 5.51 10.17 11.11
N VAL A 82 6.79 10.55 11.13
CA VAL A 82 7.44 11.05 12.33
C VAL A 82 7.71 12.53 12.11
N GLU A 83 7.04 13.38 12.87
CA GLU A 83 7.33 14.81 12.89
C GLU A 83 8.32 15.10 14.00
N VAL A 84 9.42 15.77 13.68
CA VAL A 84 10.38 16.31 14.65
C VAL A 84 10.47 17.80 14.38
N ASP A 85 9.95 18.59 15.31
CA ASP A 85 9.79 20.04 15.20
C ASP A 85 9.10 20.48 13.88
N ASP A 86 9.85 20.96 12.89
CA ASP A 86 9.33 21.43 11.60
C ASP A 86 9.61 20.48 10.43
N GLN A 87 10.07 19.24 10.70
CA GLN A 87 10.45 18.25 9.70
C GLN A 87 9.60 17.00 9.82
N ILE A 88 9.14 16.46 8.68
CA ILE A 88 8.30 15.26 8.60
C ILE A 88 9.06 14.18 7.82
N PHE A 89 9.30 13.05 8.49
CA PHE A 89 9.94 11.86 7.94
C PHE A 89 8.85 10.82 7.65
N ILE A 90 8.72 10.41 6.39
CA ILE A 90 7.76 9.38 6.01
C ILE A 90 8.46 8.03 5.98
N LEU A 91 7.94 7.08 6.75
CA LEU A 91 8.43 5.72 6.85
C LEU A 91 7.47 4.81 6.07
N ASP A 92 7.96 4.28 4.95
CA ASP A 92 7.19 3.53 3.96
C ASP A 92 5.96 4.25 3.37
N THR A 93 5.53 3.77 2.20
CA THR A 93 4.36 4.24 1.44
C THR A 93 3.68 3.04 0.78
N GLY A 94 3.08 2.20 1.62
CA GLY A 94 2.47 0.93 1.25
C GLY A 94 1.07 0.97 0.66
N LEU A 95 0.70 -0.08 -0.08
CA LEU A 95 -0.70 -0.38 -0.42
C LEU A 95 -1.18 -1.67 0.25
N LYS A 96 -2.48 -1.94 0.17
CA LYS A 96 -3.11 -3.20 0.56
C LYS A 96 -3.94 -3.74 -0.59
N TYR A 97 -3.80 -5.02 -0.87
CA TYR A 97 -4.69 -5.72 -1.79
C TYR A 97 -5.99 -6.07 -1.06
N PRO A 98 -7.16 -5.70 -1.60
CA PRO A 98 -8.44 -6.07 -1.02
C PRO A 98 -8.66 -7.59 -1.15
N GLU A 99 -9.16 -8.20 -0.09
CA GLU A 99 -9.42 -9.65 -0.08
C GLU A 99 -10.83 -9.95 -0.60
N ASN A 100 -11.89 -9.72 0.19
CA ASN A 100 -13.24 -10.18 -0.17
C ASN A 100 -14.35 -9.11 -0.09
N GLU A 101 -14.21 -8.06 0.72
CA GLU A 101 -15.32 -7.13 0.99
C GLU A 101 -15.41 -5.94 0.03
N LEU A 102 -14.27 -5.56 -0.56
CA LEU A 102 -14.13 -4.36 -1.39
C LEU A 102 -14.26 -4.75 -2.88
N MET A 103 -15.49 -5.10 -3.27
CA MET A 103 -15.78 -5.61 -4.62
C MET A 103 -15.34 -4.63 -5.71
N GLY A 104 -14.51 -5.12 -6.64
CA GLY A 104 -14.01 -4.36 -7.79
C GLY A 104 -12.99 -3.27 -7.43
N ILE A 105 -12.47 -3.24 -6.21
CA ILE A 105 -11.31 -2.42 -5.88
C ILE A 105 -10.05 -3.19 -6.24
N ASP A 106 -9.08 -2.52 -6.86
CA ASP A 106 -7.78 -3.12 -7.21
C ASP A 106 -6.81 -3.05 -6.04
N VAL A 107 -6.68 -1.86 -5.42
CA VAL A 107 -5.79 -1.61 -4.28
C VAL A 107 -6.38 -0.54 -3.36
N VAL A 108 -5.97 -0.57 -2.09
CA VAL A 108 -6.29 0.45 -1.08
C VAL A 108 -4.99 1.11 -0.62
N ILE A 109 -4.98 2.43 -0.51
CA ILE A 109 -3.81 3.21 -0.04
C ILE A 109 -4.18 4.03 1.22
N PRO A 110 -3.19 4.50 2.00
CA PRO A 110 -3.42 5.45 3.09
C PRO A 110 -4.03 6.77 2.60
N ASP A 111 -4.80 7.42 3.47
CA ASP A 111 -5.26 8.79 3.25
C ASP A 111 -4.30 9.76 3.95
N TRP A 112 -3.62 10.61 3.19
CA TRP A 112 -2.60 11.53 3.67
C TRP A 112 -3.01 13.00 3.54
N GLU A 113 -4.31 13.30 3.61
CA GLU A 113 -4.80 14.68 3.51
C GLU A 113 -4.08 15.65 4.47
N TYR A 114 -3.81 15.20 5.69
CA TYR A 114 -3.04 15.94 6.71
C TYR A 114 -1.66 16.45 6.20
N LEU A 115 -1.00 15.66 5.35
CA LEU A 115 0.32 15.96 4.81
C LEU A 115 0.26 16.99 3.68
N ARG A 116 -0.88 17.15 2.96
CA ARG A 116 -0.99 18.12 1.86
C ARG A 116 -0.76 19.56 2.31
N GLU A 117 -1.30 19.91 3.47
CA GLU A 117 -1.12 21.23 4.08
C GLU A 117 0.30 21.45 4.63
N ARG A 118 1.08 20.37 4.77
CA ARG A 118 2.43 20.36 5.36
C ARG A 118 3.50 19.86 4.38
N LYS A 119 3.20 19.85 3.08
CA LYS A 119 4.07 19.28 2.04
C LYS A 119 5.50 19.82 2.09
N ASP A 120 5.69 21.08 2.46
CA ASP A 120 6.99 21.75 2.50
C ASP A 120 7.84 21.32 3.71
N LYS A 121 7.22 20.65 4.69
CA LYS A 121 7.90 20.06 5.85
C LYS A 121 8.37 18.63 5.62
N ILE A 122 7.89 17.96 4.57
CA ILE A 122 8.25 16.58 4.27
C ILE A 122 9.68 16.57 3.72
N VAL A 123 10.61 15.99 4.48
CA VAL A 123 12.03 15.99 4.11
C VAL A 123 12.41 14.81 3.22
N GLY A 124 11.62 13.73 3.26
CA GLY A 124 11.84 12.55 2.42
C GLY A 124 10.97 11.36 2.82
N VAL A 125 10.94 10.39 1.91
CA VAL A 125 10.34 9.07 2.13
C VAL A 125 11.45 8.05 2.30
N PHE A 126 11.43 7.28 3.37
CA PHE A 126 12.40 6.26 3.70
C PHE A 126 11.74 4.88 3.59
N LEU A 127 12.15 4.13 2.58
CA LEU A 127 11.58 2.83 2.24
C LEU A 127 12.41 1.71 2.86
N THR A 128 11.76 0.84 3.65
CA THR A 128 12.42 -0.27 4.34
C THR A 128 12.75 -1.42 3.39
N HIS A 129 11.82 -1.74 2.49
CA HIS A 129 11.97 -2.82 1.52
C HIS A 129 11.01 -2.70 0.34
N GLY A 130 11.22 -3.53 -0.69
CA GLY A 130 10.51 -3.42 -1.97
C GLY A 130 9.17 -4.18 -2.08
N HIS A 131 8.53 -4.58 -0.99
CA HIS A 131 7.18 -5.18 -1.08
C HIS A 131 6.09 -4.14 -1.31
N ALA A 132 4.94 -4.59 -1.84
CA ALA A 132 3.82 -3.71 -2.19
C ALA A 132 3.23 -2.99 -0.97
N ASP A 133 3.26 -3.60 0.20
CA ASP A 133 2.86 -3.01 1.48
C ASP A 133 3.85 -1.98 2.04
N SER A 134 4.97 -1.75 1.37
CA SER A 134 5.95 -0.71 1.73
C SER A 134 6.19 0.32 0.62
N ILE A 135 6.11 -0.07 -0.65
CA ILE A 135 6.35 0.84 -1.79
C ILE A 135 5.13 1.06 -2.69
N GLY A 136 4.05 0.31 -2.49
CA GLY A 136 2.99 0.20 -3.49
C GLY A 136 2.15 1.48 -3.64
N ALA A 137 2.02 2.28 -2.59
CA ALA A 137 1.34 3.58 -2.65
C ALA A 137 2.26 4.73 -3.09
N LEU A 138 3.58 4.50 -3.18
CA LEU A 138 4.56 5.52 -3.58
C LEU A 138 4.18 6.26 -4.88
N PRO A 139 3.74 5.60 -5.97
CA PRO A 139 3.39 6.32 -7.19
C PRO A 139 2.26 7.33 -6.99
N TYR A 140 1.28 7.01 -6.14
CA TYR A 140 0.16 7.89 -5.81
C TYR A 140 0.61 9.01 -4.89
N PHE A 141 1.45 8.71 -3.89
CA PHE A 141 2.04 9.70 -3.00
C PHE A 141 2.85 10.75 -3.79
N LEU A 142 3.65 10.31 -4.77
CA LEU A 142 4.45 11.20 -5.62
C LEU A 142 3.63 12.04 -6.61
N MET A 143 2.35 11.73 -6.83
CA MET A 143 1.45 12.63 -7.57
C MET A 143 1.14 13.90 -6.77
N ASP A 144 1.16 13.79 -5.44
CA ASP A 144 0.83 14.87 -4.51
C ASP A 144 2.07 15.58 -3.96
N PHE A 145 3.17 14.85 -3.79
CA PHE A 145 4.38 15.33 -3.13
C PHE A 145 5.63 15.12 -3.99
N ASN A 146 6.39 16.19 -4.22
CA ASN A 146 7.69 16.12 -4.89
C ASN A 146 8.81 16.14 -3.85
N VAL A 147 9.15 14.96 -3.31
CA VAL A 147 10.11 14.78 -2.22
C VAL A 147 11.12 13.67 -2.55
N PRO A 148 12.34 13.71 -2.01
CA PRO A 148 13.34 12.67 -2.25
C PRO A 148 12.92 11.33 -1.63
N VAL A 149 13.25 10.24 -2.32
CA VAL A 149 12.92 8.87 -1.90
C VAL A 149 14.21 8.09 -1.64
N PHE A 150 14.36 7.57 -0.43
CA PHE A 150 15.51 6.82 0.05
C PHE A 150 15.17 5.34 0.24
N GLY A 151 16.10 4.44 -0.09
CA GLY A 151 15.96 3.02 0.15
C GLY A 151 17.16 2.23 -0.37
N SER A 152 17.21 0.94 -0.10
CA SER A 152 18.28 0.07 -0.62
C SER A 152 18.28 -0.02 -2.15
N GLU A 153 19.38 -0.51 -2.73
CA GLU A 153 19.52 -0.64 -4.19
C GLU A 153 18.36 -1.46 -4.78
N MET A 154 18.06 -2.61 -4.17
CA MET A 154 16.91 -3.43 -4.54
C MET A 154 15.58 -2.69 -4.40
N THR A 155 15.36 -2.02 -3.26
CA THR A 155 14.11 -1.31 -2.95
C THR A 155 13.85 -0.17 -3.94
N ILE A 156 14.86 0.65 -4.22
CA ILE A 156 14.77 1.75 -5.18
C ILE A 156 14.53 1.24 -6.59
N ALA A 157 15.12 0.09 -6.98
CA ALA A 157 14.88 -0.49 -8.29
C ALA A 157 13.41 -0.91 -8.47
N LEU A 158 12.82 -1.55 -7.45
CA LEU A 158 11.40 -1.92 -7.47
C LEU A 158 10.46 -0.71 -7.37
N ALA A 159 10.81 0.29 -6.55
CA ALA A 159 10.09 1.56 -6.48
C ALA A 159 10.06 2.26 -7.85
N LYS A 160 11.19 2.30 -8.56
CA LYS A 160 11.28 2.82 -9.94
C LYS A 160 10.38 2.05 -10.90
N LEU A 161 10.28 0.73 -10.80
CA LEU A 161 9.35 -0.06 -11.61
C LEU A 161 7.90 0.33 -11.34
N ALA A 162 7.51 0.44 -10.06
CA ALA A 162 6.15 0.84 -9.67
C ALA A 162 5.80 2.25 -10.17
N VAL A 163 6.71 3.21 -10.01
CA VAL A 163 6.53 4.61 -10.44
C VAL A 163 6.45 4.71 -11.96
N LYS A 164 7.28 3.97 -12.71
CA LYS A 164 7.27 3.98 -14.19
C LYS A 164 5.95 3.49 -14.81
N LYS A 165 5.17 2.68 -14.09
CA LYS A 165 3.84 2.21 -14.54
C LYS A 165 2.79 3.34 -14.55
N HIS A 166 3.03 4.46 -13.86
CA HIS A 166 2.10 5.58 -13.70
C HIS A 166 2.51 6.78 -14.55
N LYS A 167 1.63 7.28 -15.42
CA LYS A 167 1.99 8.26 -16.46
C LYS A 167 2.37 9.63 -15.89
N GLU A 168 1.77 9.98 -14.77
CA GLU A 168 1.86 11.24 -14.04
C GLU A 168 3.26 11.41 -13.45
N VAL A 169 3.81 10.33 -12.88
CA VAL A 169 5.06 10.33 -12.11
C VAL A 169 6.19 9.55 -12.77
N LYS A 170 6.00 8.94 -13.95
CA LYS A 170 7.05 8.16 -14.65
C LYS A 170 8.38 8.89 -14.92
N LYS A 171 8.39 10.23 -14.83
CA LYS A 171 9.59 11.07 -15.01
C LYS A 171 10.29 11.43 -13.68
N PHE A 172 9.68 11.09 -12.55
CA PHE A 172 10.28 11.27 -11.24
C PHE A 172 11.61 10.50 -11.17
N ASN A 173 12.66 11.15 -10.64
CA ASN A 173 14.00 10.59 -10.61
C ASN A 173 14.79 10.99 -9.34
N ASP A 174 14.11 11.54 -8.33
CA ASP A 174 14.74 11.95 -7.07
C ASP A 174 14.83 10.75 -6.11
N PHE A 175 15.51 9.71 -6.57
CA PHE A 175 15.73 8.47 -5.83
C PHE A 175 17.17 8.39 -5.34
N HIS A 176 17.34 8.08 -4.06
CA HIS A 176 18.63 7.95 -3.39
C HIS A 176 18.80 6.53 -2.87
N VAL A 177 19.87 5.88 -3.32
CA VAL A 177 20.25 4.56 -2.81
C VAL A 177 21.02 4.74 -1.51
N VAL A 178 20.59 4.04 -0.47
CA VAL A 178 21.20 4.01 0.87
C VAL A 178 21.48 2.57 1.29
N ASP A 179 22.34 2.38 2.28
CA ASP A 179 22.62 1.08 2.90
C ASP A 179 22.74 1.20 4.42
N ALA A 180 23.01 0.08 5.10
CA ALA A 180 23.16 0.03 6.56
C ALA A 180 24.33 0.87 7.11
N SER A 181 25.25 1.33 6.26
CA SER A 181 26.36 2.21 6.65
C SER A 181 26.09 3.69 6.39
N THR A 182 24.97 4.01 5.73
CA THR A 182 24.59 5.37 5.37
C THR A 182 24.00 6.10 6.58
N ALA A 183 24.41 7.37 6.76
CA ALA A 183 23.80 8.31 7.67
C ALA A 183 23.56 9.64 6.94
N ILE A 184 22.40 10.26 7.14
CA ILE A 184 21.98 11.47 6.43
C ILE A 184 21.51 12.50 7.44
N ASP A 185 22.15 13.67 7.45
CA ASP A 185 21.81 14.76 8.37
C ASP A 185 20.72 15.66 7.79
N PHE A 186 19.66 15.84 8.56
CA PHE A 186 18.53 16.73 8.30
C PHE A 186 18.38 17.71 9.46
N ASN A 187 19.23 18.74 9.50
CA ASN A 187 19.31 19.71 10.61
C ASN A 187 19.57 19.02 11.96
N ASP A 188 18.53 18.93 12.81
CA ASP A 188 18.61 18.42 14.18
C ASP A 188 18.27 16.91 14.26
N VAL A 189 18.06 16.26 13.11
CA VAL A 189 17.79 14.81 13.00
C VAL A 189 18.78 14.16 12.06
N THR A 190 19.39 13.05 12.49
CA THR A 190 20.20 12.18 11.61
C THR A 190 19.43 10.90 11.32
N VAL A 191 19.29 10.55 10.03
CA VAL A 191 18.66 9.30 9.60
C VAL A 191 19.74 8.28 9.30
N SER A 192 19.75 7.17 10.03
CA SER A 192 20.63 6.02 9.79
C SER A 192 19.84 4.72 9.65
N PHE A 193 20.50 3.64 9.24
CA PHE A 193 19.83 2.38 8.90
C PHE A 193 20.50 1.17 9.57
N PHE A 194 19.79 0.05 9.57
CA PHE A 194 20.35 -1.26 9.94
C PHE A 194 19.72 -2.35 9.09
N GLN A 195 20.49 -3.39 8.76
CA GLN A 195 20.00 -4.47 7.92
C GLN A 195 19.18 -5.48 8.74
N THR A 196 18.09 -5.98 8.16
CA THR A 196 17.25 -7.05 8.72
C THR A 196 17.03 -8.19 7.73
N THR A 197 16.74 -9.38 8.25
CA THR A 197 16.29 -10.52 7.45
C THR A 197 14.80 -10.42 7.16
N HIS A 198 14.43 -10.49 5.87
CA HIS A 198 13.06 -10.65 5.41
C HIS A 198 13.02 -11.45 4.08
N THR A 199 11.89 -11.51 3.39
CA THR A 199 11.73 -12.33 2.16
C THR A 199 12.30 -11.72 0.88
N ILE A 200 12.84 -10.50 0.97
CA ILE A 200 13.42 -9.72 -0.13
C ILE A 200 14.81 -9.22 0.31
N PRO A 201 15.81 -9.10 -0.59
CA PRO A 201 17.15 -8.74 -0.17
C PRO A 201 17.24 -7.26 0.18
N GLU A 202 18.22 -6.93 1.02
CA GLU A 202 18.54 -5.55 1.41
C GLU A 202 17.38 -4.82 2.10
N THR A 203 16.63 -5.53 2.93
CA THR A 203 15.68 -4.92 3.87
C THR A 203 16.44 -4.12 4.93
N LEU A 204 15.94 -2.93 5.21
CA LEU A 204 16.50 -1.98 6.17
C LEU A 204 15.46 -1.60 7.23
N GLY A 205 15.86 -1.54 8.49
CA GLY A 205 15.22 -0.72 9.50
C GLY A 205 15.76 0.72 9.45
N VAL A 206 14.97 1.67 9.96
CA VAL A 206 15.27 3.10 9.96
C VAL A 206 15.43 3.60 11.39
N VAL A 207 16.45 4.42 11.63
CA VAL A 207 16.71 5.10 12.90
C VAL A 207 16.68 6.60 12.66
N LEU A 208 15.80 7.30 13.37
CA LEU A 208 15.78 8.75 13.43
C LEU A 208 16.43 9.16 14.75
N GLU A 209 17.66 9.61 14.68
CA GLU A 209 18.45 10.09 15.82
C GLU A 209 18.01 11.52 16.14
N THR A 210 17.52 11.75 17.36
CA THR A 210 17.05 13.06 17.83
C THR A 210 17.70 13.42 19.16
N ALA A 211 17.60 14.68 19.59
CA ALA A 211 18.13 15.12 20.88
C ALA A 211 17.50 14.38 22.09
N GLU A 212 16.28 13.84 21.95
CA GLU A 212 15.54 13.14 23.00
C GLU A 212 15.84 11.63 23.05
N GLY A 213 16.51 11.10 22.01
CA GLY A 213 16.83 9.69 21.80
C GLY A 213 16.35 9.17 20.45
N ASN A 214 16.65 7.90 20.18
CA ASN A 214 16.41 7.30 18.87
C ASN A 214 14.94 6.88 18.70
N ILE A 215 14.33 7.22 17.58
CA ILE A 215 13.06 6.65 17.12
C ILE A 215 13.41 5.58 16.09
N VAL A 216 13.08 4.32 16.40
CA VAL A 216 13.47 3.18 15.59
C VAL A 216 12.24 2.56 14.94
N TYR A 217 12.31 2.37 13.62
CA TYR A 217 11.33 1.63 12.84
C TYR A 217 11.98 0.37 12.29
N THR A 218 11.46 -0.80 12.68
CA THR A 218 12.07 -2.08 12.29
C THR A 218 11.91 -2.41 10.81
N GLY A 219 10.91 -1.83 10.15
CA GLY A 219 10.31 -2.45 8.97
C GLY A 219 9.85 -3.87 9.27
N ASP A 220 9.67 -4.66 8.22
CA ASP A 220 9.40 -6.09 8.32
C ASP A 220 10.68 -6.85 8.62
N PHE A 221 10.63 -7.79 9.56
CA PHE A 221 11.81 -8.58 9.88
C PHE A 221 11.46 -9.95 10.43
N LYS A 222 12.45 -10.83 10.39
CA LYS A 222 12.60 -12.01 11.25
C LYS A 222 14.07 -12.18 11.63
N PHE A 223 14.36 -13.13 12.52
CA PHE A 223 15.73 -13.58 12.72
C PHE A 223 15.96 -14.93 12.04
N ASP A 224 17.02 -15.02 11.25
CA ASP A 224 17.49 -16.28 10.69
C ASP A 224 19.02 -16.32 10.70
N GLN A 225 19.57 -17.21 11.51
CA GLN A 225 21.01 -17.40 11.68
C GLN A 225 21.68 -18.03 10.44
N THR A 226 20.88 -18.57 9.52
CA THR A 226 21.33 -19.17 8.26
C THR A 226 21.13 -18.24 7.06
N ALA A 227 20.62 -17.03 7.28
CA ALA A 227 20.45 -16.03 6.23
C ALA A 227 21.78 -15.75 5.51
N THR A 228 21.71 -15.66 4.19
CA THR A 228 22.88 -15.40 3.36
C THR A 228 23.24 -13.91 3.35
N LYS A 229 24.45 -13.58 2.87
CA LYS A 229 24.88 -12.18 2.69
C LYS A 229 23.85 -11.42 1.85
N GLY A 230 23.43 -10.24 2.31
CA GLY A 230 22.38 -9.44 1.68
C GLY A 230 20.99 -9.64 2.32
N TYR A 231 20.81 -10.69 3.12
CA TYR A 231 19.63 -10.92 3.95
C TYR A 231 19.95 -10.90 5.44
N GLN A 232 21.18 -11.16 5.85
CA GLN A 232 21.53 -11.32 7.26
C GLN A 232 21.30 -10.04 8.08
N THR A 233 20.51 -10.14 9.15
CA THR A 233 20.37 -9.07 10.15
C THR A 233 21.71 -8.73 10.80
N ASP A 234 22.01 -7.43 10.93
CA ASP A 234 23.19 -6.95 11.65
C ASP A 234 22.92 -6.84 13.16
N LEU A 235 23.12 -7.95 13.87
CA LEU A 235 22.90 -8.04 15.32
C LEU A 235 23.80 -7.07 16.13
N ALA A 236 25.01 -6.79 15.65
CA ALA A 236 25.93 -5.89 16.34
C ALA A 236 25.42 -4.45 16.28
N ARG A 237 24.90 -4.04 15.11
CA ARG A 237 24.26 -2.74 14.94
C ARG A 237 23.01 -2.60 15.81
N LEU A 238 22.18 -3.64 15.96
CA LEU A 238 21.02 -3.59 16.86
C LEU A 238 21.45 -3.30 18.32
N ALA A 239 22.50 -3.97 18.80
CA ALA A 239 23.02 -3.76 20.14
C ALA A 239 23.61 -2.36 20.33
N GLU A 240 24.28 -1.82 19.30
CA GLU A 240 24.79 -0.45 19.29
C GLU A 240 23.66 0.57 19.42
N ILE A 241 22.62 0.46 18.59
CA ILE A 241 21.44 1.35 18.61
C ILE A 241 20.76 1.31 19.99
N GLY A 242 20.58 0.11 20.55
CA GLY A 242 20.02 -0.05 21.89
C GLY A 242 20.87 0.62 22.98
N SER A 243 22.20 0.60 22.85
CA SER A 243 23.12 1.24 23.80
C SER A 243 23.12 2.78 23.72
N GLN A 244 22.77 3.33 22.55
CA GLN A 244 22.62 4.78 22.35
C GLN A 244 21.33 5.34 22.95
N GLY A 245 20.36 4.47 23.25
CA GLY A 245 19.10 4.80 23.89
C GLY A 245 17.97 4.98 22.88
N VAL A 246 17.01 4.05 22.92
CA VAL A 246 15.81 4.08 22.07
C VAL A 246 14.67 4.75 22.81
N LEU A 247 14.24 5.91 22.32
CA LEU A 247 13.10 6.66 22.84
C LEU A 247 11.78 5.96 22.50
N ALA A 248 11.63 5.54 21.24
CA ALA A 248 10.43 4.85 20.75
C ALA A 248 10.82 3.77 19.74
N LEU A 249 10.20 2.60 19.84
CA LEU A 249 10.35 1.51 18.88
C LEU A 249 9.01 1.19 18.23
N LEU A 250 8.95 1.33 16.91
CA LEU A 250 7.87 0.85 16.04
C LEU A 250 8.29 -0.51 15.49
N SER A 251 7.65 -1.59 15.94
CA SER A 251 8.05 -2.96 15.59
C SER A 251 6.95 -3.78 14.92
N ASP A 252 7.34 -4.54 13.89
CA ASP A 252 6.49 -5.49 13.15
C ASP A 252 5.83 -6.53 14.08
N SER A 253 4.50 -6.60 14.01
CA SER A 253 3.65 -7.47 14.84
C SER A 253 3.01 -8.61 14.05
N ALA A 254 3.22 -8.70 12.74
CA ALA A 254 2.50 -9.63 11.86
C ALA A 254 2.66 -11.10 12.28
N GLY A 255 3.82 -11.43 12.85
CA GLY A 255 4.13 -12.76 13.38
C GLY A 255 3.88 -12.96 14.89
N ALA A 256 3.25 -12.02 15.59
CA ALA A 256 3.00 -12.15 17.04
C ALA A 256 2.10 -13.34 17.42
N GLY A 257 1.27 -13.82 16.49
CA GLY A 257 0.48 -15.03 16.67
C GLY A 257 1.28 -16.34 16.53
N ILE A 258 2.54 -16.29 16.12
CA ILE A 258 3.38 -17.47 15.86
C ILE A 258 4.08 -17.89 17.16
N THR A 259 3.53 -18.91 17.82
CA THR A 259 4.06 -19.44 19.09
C THR A 259 5.26 -20.38 18.92
N GLY A 260 5.40 -21.02 17.75
CA GLY A 260 6.52 -21.91 17.43
C GLY A 260 7.70 -21.19 16.79
N ALA A 261 8.80 -21.90 16.59
CA ALA A 261 9.92 -21.38 15.82
C ALA A 261 9.54 -21.24 14.33
N SER A 262 9.91 -20.11 13.74
CA SER A 262 9.86 -19.94 12.28
C SER A 262 10.90 -20.85 11.62
N SER A 263 10.57 -21.41 10.45
CA SER A 263 11.50 -22.25 9.71
C SER A 263 12.66 -21.42 9.17
N ARG A 264 13.89 -21.96 9.29
CA ARG A 264 15.08 -21.35 8.70
C ARG A 264 15.02 -21.47 7.19
N GLU A 265 15.51 -20.46 6.49
CA GLU A 265 15.52 -20.41 5.03
C GLU A 265 16.40 -21.50 4.43
N LYS A 266 17.44 -21.93 5.13
CA LYS A 266 18.21 -23.11 4.75
C LYS A 266 17.36 -24.39 4.73
N ASP A 267 16.51 -24.59 5.73
CA ASP A 267 15.68 -25.81 5.84
C ASP A 267 14.56 -25.79 4.80
N ILE A 268 13.98 -24.61 4.56
CA ILE A 268 13.01 -24.37 3.49
C ILE A 268 13.62 -24.70 2.13
N GLY A 269 14.83 -24.22 1.85
CA GLY A 269 15.53 -24.52 0.59
C GLY A 269 15.79 -26.02 0.39
N GLU A 270 16.22 -26.72 1.43
CA GLU A 270 16.42 -28.18 1.35
C GLU A 270 15.09 -28.92 1.13
N TYR A 271 14.03 -28.53 1.82
CA TYR A 271 12.70 -29.12 1.65
C TYR A 271 12.14 -28.94 0.23
N ILE A 272 12.34 -27.76 -0.39
CA ILE A 272 11.95 -27.51 -1.79
C ILE A 272 12.74 -28.44 -2.72
N LYS A 273 14.06 -28.55 -2.51
CA LYS A 273 14.93 -29.42 -3.30
C LYS A 273 14.58 -30.90 -3.16
N GLU A 274 14.30 -31.37 -1.94
CA GLU A 274 13.82 -32.73 -1.70
C GLU A 274 12.49 -32.98 -2.41
N THR A 275 11.55 -32.05 -2.33
CA THR A 275 10.26 -32.13 -3.03
C THR A 275 10.46 -32.25 -4.55
N PHE A 276 11.44 -31.57 -5.13
CA PHE A 276 11.72 -31.64 -6.57
C PHE A 276 12.37 -32.97 -6.99
N LYS A 277 13.23 -33.52 -6.14
CA LYS A 277 14.02 -34.72 -6.41
C LYS A 277 13.17 -35.97 -6.58
N TYR A 278 12.06 -36.07 -5.85
CA TYR A 278 11.20 -37.27 -5.82
C TYR A 278 10.00 -37.18 -6.77
N GLN A 279 9.92 -36.14 -7.60
CA GLN A 279 8.82 -36.00 -8.57
C GLN A 279 9.23 -36.55 -9.94
N ASP A 280 8.34 -37.34 -10.56
CA ASP A 280 8.54 -37.89 -11.92
C ASP A 280 7.76 -37.10 -13.00
N GLY A 281 6.79 -36.27 -12.63
CA GLY A 281 6.08 -35.39 -13.56
C GLY A 281 6.61 -33.96 -13.57
N ARG A 282 5.83 -33.05 -14.17
CA ARG A 282 6.11 -31.60 -14.11
C ARG A 282 5.81 -31.08 -12.71
N ILE A 283 6.50 -30.01 -12.34
CA ILE A 283 6.23 -29.30 -11.07
C ILE A 283 5.71 -27.91 -11.43
N ILE A 284 4.48 -27.59 -11.02
CA ILE A 284 3.88 -26.26 -11.14
C ILE A 284 4.03 -25.58 -9.78
N VAL A 285 4.97 -24.65 -9.68
CA VAL A 285 5.27 -23.94 -8.45
C VAL A 285 4.54 -22.62 -8.41
N ALA A 286 3.68 -22.42 -7.42
CA ALA A 286 3.03 -21.14 -7.16
C ALA A 286 3.78 -20.33 -6.10
N SER A 287 4.15 -19.10 -6.41
CA SER A 287 4.86 -18.21 -5.49
C SER A 287 4.53 -16.73 -5.70
N VAL A 288 4.76 -15.89 -4.69
CA VAL A 288 4.64 -14.43 -4.83
C VAL A 288 5.92 -13.89 -5.46
N ALA A 289 5.79 -13.08 -6.52
CA ALA A 289 6.95 -12.61 -7.30
C ALA A 289 7.95 -11.75 -6.50
N SER A 290 7.47 -11.05 -5.46
CA SER A 290 8.32 -10.22 -4.60
C SER A 290 9.14 -11.02 -3.57
N ASN A 291 8.84 -12.31 -3.36
CA ASN A 291 9.63 -13.17 -2.49
C ASN A 291 10.86 -13.72 -3.25
N ILE A 292 11.83 -12.85 -3.47
CA ILE A 292 13.05 -13.14 -4.24
C ILE A 292 13.83 -14.29 -3.63
N MET A 293 13.84 -14.41 -2.30
CA MET A 293 14.51 -15.50 -1.60
C MET A 293 13.89 -16.86 -1.96
N ARG A 294 12.55 -16.95 -1.96
CA ARG A 294 11.86 -18.18 -2.36
C ARG A 294 12.07 -18.52 -3.82
N VAL A 295 12.05 -17.51 -4.70
CA VAL A 295 12.35 -17.70 -6.13
C VAL A 295 13.77 -18.24 -6.31
N GLN A 296 14.77 -17.71 -5.60
CA GLN A 296 16.13 -18.24 -5.65
C GLN A 296 16.19 -19.71 -5.21
N GLN A 297 15.53 -20.07 -4.10
CA GLN A 297 15.48 -21.46 -3.61
C GLN A 297 14.84 -22.41 -4.63
N ILE A 298 13.79 -21.96 -5.33
CA ILE A 298 13.14 -22.73 -6.40
C ILE A 298 14.10 -22.92 -7.58
N ILE A 299 14.83 -21.88 -7.96
CA ILE A 299 15.83 -21.95 -9.04
C ILE A 299 16.96 -22.91 -8.65
N ASP A 300 17.50 -22.78 -7.44
CA ASP A 300 18.58 -23.63 -6.94
C ASP A 300 18.15 -25.10 -6.87
N ALA A 301 16.91 -25.37 -6.46
CA ALA A 301 16.33 -26.71 -6.48
C ALA A 301 16.23 -27.27 -7.90
N ALA A 302 15.71 -26.49 -8.86
CA ALA A 302 15.61 -26.90 -10.26
C ALA A 302 16.98 -27.20 -10.87
N VAL A 303 17.99 -26.34 -10.61
CA VAL A 303 19.38 -26.57 -11.02
C VAL A 303 19.92 -27.88 -10.44
N ALA A 304 19.67 -28.14 -9.16
CA ALA A 304 20.20 -29.32 -8.47
C ALA A 304 19.61 -30.66 -8.95
N VAL A 305 18.46 -30.63 -9.61
CA VAL A 305 17.79 -31.83 -10.17
C VAL A 305 17.68 -31.79 -11.70
N ASP A 306 18.48 -30.95 -12.36
CA ASP A 306 18.56 -30.81 -13.83
C ASP A 306 17.21 -30.53 -14.52
N ARG A 307 16.33 -29.76 -13.85
CA ARG A 307 15.05 -29.30 -14.42
C ARG A 307 15.18 -27.91 -15.03
N LYS A 308 14.52 -27.70 -16.18
CA LYS A 308 14.37 -26.41 -16.84
C LYS A 308 13.16 -25.65 -16.30
N ILE A 309 13.24 -24.33 -16.27
CA ILE A 309 12.22 -23.45 -15.70
C ILE A 309 11.49 -22.71 -16.82
N VAL A 310 10.16 -22.68 -16.73
CA VAL A 310 9.30 -21.78 -17.49
C VAL A 310 8.74 -20.73 -16.54
N LEU A 311 8.94 -19.45 -16.85
CA LEU A 311 8.26 -18.36 -16.16
C LEU A 311 6.88 -18.15 -16.77
N SER A 312 5.86 -18.17 -15.92
CA SER A 312 4.47 -17.92 -16.32
C SER A 312 3.96 -16.72 -15.53
N GLY A 313 3.98 -15.54 -16.18
CA GLY A 313 3.55 -14.27 -15.61
C GLY A 313 4.31 -13.07 -16.20
N SER A 314 3.63 -11.98 -16.55
CA SER A 314 4.27 -10.80 -17.16
C SER A 314 4.96 -9.88 -16.16
N ASP A 315 4.42 -9.79 -14.94
CA ASP A 315 4.98 -8.92 -13.89
C ASP A 315 6.25 -9.52 -13.25
N ILE A 316 6.36 -10.86 -13.21
CA ILE A 316 7.53 -11.51 -12.62
C ILE A 316 8.80 -11.34 -13.45
N GLU A 317 8.70 -11.33 -14.78
CA GLU A 317 9.87 -11.15 -15.64
C GLU A 317 10.58 -9.84 -15.29
N GLN A 318 9.85 -8.76 -15.01
CA GLN A 318 10.46 -7.48 -14.65
C GLN A 318 11.17 -7.53 -13.29
N ILE A 319 10.53 -8.14 -12.28
CA ILE A 319 11.09 -8.24 -10.92
C ILE A 319 12.32 -9.17 -10.91
N ILE A 320 12.21 -10.37 -11.52
CA ILE A 320 13.32 -11.32 -11.63
C ILE A 320 14.47 -10.70 -12.43
N ASN A 321 14.20 -10.11 -13.60
CA ASN A 321 15.25 -9.51 -14.42
C ASN A 321 15.96 -8.39 -13.66
N THR A 322 15.21 -7.55 -12.93
CA THR A 322 15.81 -6.51 -12.09
C THR A 322 16.69 -7.10 -10.99
N ALA A 323 16.22 -8.15 -10.29
CA ALA A 323 17.02 -8.82 -9.27
C ALA A 323 18.28 -9.48 -9.85
N MET A 324 18.21 -10.02 -11.08
CA MET A 324 19.35 -10.59 -11.80
C MET A 324 20.35 -9.52 -12.23
N ASP A 325 19.88 -8.42 -12.81
CA ASP A 325 20.71 -7.31 -13.27
C ASP A 325 21.50 -6.68 -12.11
N LEU A 326 20.90 -6.64 -10.92
CA LEU A 326 21.54 -6.20 -9.67
C LEU A 326 22.34 -7.30 -8.95
N GLY A 327 22.38 -8.52 -9.49
CA GLY A 327 23.10 -9.66 -8.91
C GLY A 327 22.52 -10.18 -7.59
N LYS A 328 21.27 -9.82 -7.25
CA LYS A 328 20.54 -10.29 -6.06
C LYS A 328 19.82 -11.61 -6.28
N LEU A 329 19.64 -12.01 -7.54
CA LEU A 329 19.15 -13.31 -7.96
C LEU A 329 20.11 -13.92 -8.99
N LYS A 330 20.42 -15.20 -8.84
CA LYS A 330 21.34 -15.95 -9.72
C LYS A 330 20.56 -17.04 -10.43
N MET A 331 20.57 -16.99 -11.75
CA MET A 331 19.94 -17.99 -12.60
C MET A 331 20.88 -18.33 -13.78
N PRO A 332 21.26 -19.60 -13.97
CA PRO A 332 22.00 -20.02 -15.17
C PRO A 332 21.19 -19.73 -16.44
N LYS A 333 21.84 -19.20 -17.49
CA LYS A 333 21.13 -18.76 -18.71
C LYS A 333 20.39 -19.88 -19.43
N ASP A 334 20.90 -21.11 -19.33
CA ASP A 334 20.38 -22.28 -20.03
C ASP A 334 19.25 -22.98 -19.28
N ILE A 335 18.91 -22.56 -18.05
CA ILE A 335 17.80 -23.16 -17.30
C ILE A 335 16.44 -22.62 -17.74
N LEU A 336 16.38 -21.35 -18.15
CA LEU A 336 15.15 -20.68 -18.54
C LEU A 336 14.80 -21.06 -19.97
N ILE A 337 13.61 -21.61 -20.17
CA ILE A 337 13.08 -22.00 -21.48
C ILE A 337 11.68 -21.45 -21.70
N SER A 338 11.27 -21.33 -22.96
CA SER A 338 9.89 -20.99 -23.29
C SER A 338 8.95 -22.18 -23.06
N LEU A 339 7.67 -21.90 -22.86
CA LEU A 339 6.65 -22.95 -22.74
C LEU A 339 6.64 -23.89 -23.96
N LYS A 340 6.88 -23.37 -25.16
CA LYS A 340 6.96 -24.17 -26.40
C LYS A 340 8.17 -25.12 -26.45
N GLU A 341 9.26 -24.76 -25.76
CA GLU A 341 10.42 -25.64 -25.61
C GLU A 341 10.16 -26.70 -24.55
N ALA A 342 9.46 -26.34 -23.47
CA ALA A 342 9.06 -27.27 -22.42
C ALA A 342 8.14 -28.38 -22.94
N ASP A 343 7.24 -28.08 -23.89
CA ASP A 343 6.37 -29.08 -24.55
C ASP A 343 7.14 -30.20 -25.29
N LYS A 344 8.45 -30.01 -25.53
CA LYS A 344 9.32 -30.99 -26.21
C LYS A 344 10.19 -31.80 -25.26
N LEU A 345 10.17 -31.50 -23.97
CA LEU A 345 10.95 -32.17 -22.93
C LEU A 345 10.09 -33.21 -22.21
N ASP A 346 10.76 -34.15 -21.55
CA ASP A 346 10.05 -35.08 -20.67
C ASP A 346 9.47 -34.33 -19.46
N PRO A 347 8.28 -34.71 -18.94
CA PRO A 347 7.64 -34.04 -17.80
C PRO A 347 8.56 -33.82 -16.59
N GLN A 348 9.39 -34.82 -16.25
CA GLN A 348 10.37 -34.76 -15.16
C GLN A 348 11.47 -33.71 -15.34
N GLN A 349 11.59 -33.09 -16.51
CA GLN A 349 12.61 -32.09 -16.81
C GLN A 349 12.06 -30.67 -16.69
N VAL A 350 10.80 -30.48 -16.31
CA VAL A 350 10.13 -29.17 -16.39
C VAL A 350 9.62 -28.73 -15.02
N VAL A 351 9.92 -27.47 -14.69
CA VAL A 351 9.30 -26.68 -13.62
C VAL A 351 8.61 -25.48 -14.25
N ILE A 352 7.34 -25.27 -13.93
CA ILE A 352 6.60 -24.07 -14.31
C ILE A 352 6.48 -23.20 -13.06
N LEU A 353 7.09 -22.03 -13.08
CA LEU A 353 7.01 -21.05 -11.99
C LEU A 353 5.87 -20.07 -12.29
N GLU A 354 4.72 -20.35 -11.67
CA GLU A 354 3.51 -19.52 -11.67
C GLU A 354 3.59 -18.48 -10.57
N THR A 355 3.54 -17.21 -10.93
CA THR A 355 3.73 -16.14 -9.96
C THR A 355 2.89 -14.92 -10.24
N GLY A 356 2.68 -14.12 -9.21
CA GLY A 356 1.93 -12.89 -9.28
C GLY A 356 2.04 -12.10 -7.98
N LYS A 357 1.18 -11.10 -7.86
CA LYS A 357 0.96 -10.34 -6.62
C LYS A 357 0.29 -11.22 -5.57
N MET A 358 0.20 -10.73 -4.34
CA MET A 358 -0.47 -11.46 -3.26
C MET A 358 -1.89 -11.92 -3.68
N GLY A 359 -2.18 -13.21 -3.52
CA GLY A 359 -3.45 -13.84 -3.94
C GLY A 359 -3.56 -14.25 -5.42
N GLU A 360 -2.81 -13.61 -6.34
CA GLU A 360 -2.83 -13.98 -7.77
C GLU A 360 -2.34 -15.41 -8.05
N PRO A 361 -1.29 -15.95 -7.40
CA PRO A 361 -0.87 -17.34 -7.62
C PRO A 361 -2.00 -18.35 -7.39
N ILE A 362 -2.79 -18.18 -6.33
CA ILE A 362 -3.93 -19.07 -6.03
C ILE A 362 -4.99 -18.95 -7.13
N LYS A 363 -5.32 -17.72 -7.57
CA LYS A 363 -6.25 -17.49 -8.68
C LYS A 363 -5.75 -18.11 -10.00
N SER A 364 -4.45 -18.01 -10.30
CA SER A 364 -3.85 -18.64 -11.49
C SER A 364 -4.00 -20.16 -11.42
N LEU A 365 -3.72 -20.77 -10.27
CA LEU A 365 -3.92 -22.20 -10.07
C LEU A 365 -5.38 -22.62 -10.25
N GLN A 366 -6.35 -21.84 -9.77
CA GLN A 366 -7.78 -22.11 -10.01
C GLN A 366 -8.12 -22.12 -11.51
N GLN A 367 -7.61 -21.16 -12.28
CA GLN A 367 -7.82 -21.09 -13.73
C GLN A 367 -7.16 -22.26 -14.46
N ILE A 368 -5.94 -22.64 -14.05
CA ILE A 368 -5.21 -23.80 -14.59
C ILE A 368 -5.98 -25.09 -14.31
N ALA A 369 -6.41 -25.30 -13.07
CA ALA A 369 -7.11 -26.51 -12.65
C ALA A 369 -8.53 -26.62 -13.24
N SER A 370 -9.20 -25.49 -13.49
CA SER A 370 -10.53 -25.47 -14.14
C SER A 370 -10.49 -25.57 -15.67
N GLY A 371 -9.29 -25.52 -16.28
CA GLY A 371 -9.11 -25.56 -17.74
C GLY A 371 -9.34 -24.23 -18.45
N ASP A 372 -9.47 -23.13 -17.71
CA ASP A 372 -9.65 -21.78 -18.24
C ASP A 372 -8.32 -21.14 -18.69
N ASN A 373 -7.19 -21.65 -18.19
CA ASN A 373 -5.87 -21.22 -18.66
C ASN A 373 -5.60 -21.81 -20.06
N PRO A 374 -5.38 -20.97 -21.10
CA PRO A 374 -5.21 -21.46 -22.47
C PRO A 374 -3.85 -22.12 -22.72
N LYS A 375 -2.87 -21.91 -21.83
CA LYS A 375 -1.46 -22.31 -22.02
C LYS A 375 -1.10 -23.57 -21.24
N ILE A 376 -1.64 -23.75 -20.04
CA ILE A 376 -1.24 -24.82 -19.13
C ILE A 376 -2.47 -25.63 -18.75
N LYS A 377 -2.35 -26.96 -18.84
CA LYS A 377 -3.35 -27.93 -18.41
C LYS A 377 -2.69 -28.93 -17.48
N LEU A 378 -3.36 -29.25 -16.37
CA LEU A 378 -2.89 -30.26 -15.42
C LEU A 378 -3.15 -31.68 -15.95
N SER A 379 -2.30 -32.59 -15.52
CA SER A 379 -2.37 -34.03 -15.70
C SER A 379 -2.20 -34.74 -14.35
N ASP A 380 -2.51 -36.03 -14.31
CA ASP A 380 -2.38 -36.88 -13.12
C ASP A 380 -0.93 -37.14 -12.67
N GLN A 381 0.05 -36.74 -13.48
CA GLN A 381 1.48 -36.84 -13.16
C GLN A 381 2.03 -35.55 -12.53
N ASP A 382 1.29 -34.45 -12.61
CA ASP A 382 1.79 -33.15 -12.18
C ASP A 382 1.74 -32.99 -10.66
N LEU A 383 2.75 -32.28 -10.13
CA LEU A 383 2.74 -31.74 -8.77
C LEU A 383 2.47 -30.24 -8.81
N VAL A 384 1.42 -29.79 -8.14
CA VAL A 384 1.19 -28.38 -7.84
C VAL A 384 1.78 -28.07 -6.47
N PHE A 385 2.85 -27.27 -6.44
CA PHE A 385 3.56 -26.92 -5.22
C PHE A 385 3.41 -25.44 -4.86
N VAL A 386 2.65 -25.15 -3.82
CA VAL A 386 2.44 -23.79 -3.35
C VAL A 386 3.50 -23.44 -2.31
N THR A 387 4.33 -22.46 -2.65
CA THR A 387 5.49 -22.05 -1.84
C THR A 387 5.28 -20.72 -1.12
N THR A 388 4.05 -20.19 -1.11
CA THR A 388 3.67 -19.01 -0.35
C THR A 388 2.70 -19.41 0.75
N THR A 389 2.75 -18.69 1.89
CA THR A 389 1.72 -18.82 2.92
C THR A 389 0.53 -17.93 2.55
N PRO A 390 -0.67 -18.50 2.37
CA PRO A 390 -1.87 -17.68 2.15
C PRO A 390 -2.24 -16.86 3.39
N SER A 391 -2.93 -15.74 3.21
CA SER A 391 -3.51 -15.03 4.35
C SER A 391 -4.69 -15.81 4.94
N TYR A 392 -5.00 -15.57 6.21
CA TYR A 392 -6.14 -16.20 6.90
C TYR A 392 -7.46 -15.99 6.15
N ALA A 393 -7.67 -14.81 5.54
CA ALA A 393 -8.88 -14.52 4.79
C ALA A 393 -9.00 -15.32 3.48
N GLN A 394 -7.92 -15.93 3.00
CA GLN A 394 -7.88 -16.74 1.79
C GLN A 394 -8.02 -18.24 2.06
N GLU A 395 -8.07 -18.70 3.31
CA GLU A 395 -8.11 -20.14 3.64
C GLU A 395 -9.22 -20.88 2.91
N THR A 396 -10.43 -20.30 2.84
CA THR A 396 -11.55 -20.92 2.11
C THR A 396 -11.26 -21.09 0.62
N GLU A 397 -10.68 -20.07 -0.02
CA GLU A 397 -10.32 -20.12 -1.44
C GLU A 397 -9.16 -21.09 -1.70
N VAL A 398 -8.22 -21.19 -0.77
CA VAL A 398 -7.13 -22.16 -0.81
C VAL A 398 -7.67 -23.60 -0.77
N GLN A 399 -8.59 -23.91 0.14
CA GLN A 399 -9.18 -25.25 0.21
C GLN A 399 -9.96 -25.60 -1.05
N LYS A 400 -10.78 -24.67 -1.58
CA LYS A 400 -11.45 -24.87 -2.87
C LYS A 400 -10.46 -25.12 -4.01
N THR A 401 -9.33 -24.41 -4.00
CA THR A 401 -8.28 -24.60 -5.01
C THR A 401 -7.66 -25.98 -4.90
N LYS A 402 -7.35 -26.46 -3.68
CA LYS A 402 -6.89 -27.84 -3.43
C LYS A 402 -7.90 -28.85 -4.00
N ASP A 403 -9.20 -28.69 -3.71
CA ASP A 403 -10.25 -29.59 -4.21
C ASP A 403 -10.33 -29.65 -5.74
N ILE A 404 -10.25 -28.51 -6.42
CA ILE A 404 -10.30 -28.46 -7.89
C ILE A 404 -9.04 -29.12 -8.48
N ILE A 405 -7.86 -28.89 -7.90
CA ILE A 405 -6.62 -29.55 -8.34
C ILE A 405 -6.73 -31.06 -8.16
N TYR A 406 -7.18 -31.56 -7.01
CA TYR A 406 -7.37 -32.99 -6.77
C TYR A 406 -8.32 -33.64 -7.78
N ARG A 407 -9.34 -32.93 -8.27
CA ARG A 407 -10.25 -33.44 -9.31
C ARG A 407 -9.57 -33.64 -10.66
N THR A 408 -8.43 -32.99 -10.92
CA THR A 408 -7.63 -33.21 -12.13
C THR A 408 -6.77 -34.47 -12.07
N GLY A 409 -6.60 -35.05 -10.87
CA GLY A 409 -5.69 -36.16 -10.60
C GLY A 409 -4.28 -35.74 -10.19
N ALA A 410 -3.94 -34.45 -10.33
CA ALA A 410 -2.65 -33.92 -9.91
C ALA A 410 -2.47 -33.96 -8.38
N GLU A 411 -1.22 -34.06 -7.94
CA GLU A 411 -0.85 -33.92 -6.53
C GLU A 411 -0.77 -32.43 -6.17
N VAL A 412 -1.16 -32.08 -4.94
CA VAL A 412 -1.04 -30.71 -4.43
C VAL A 412 -0.35 -30.70 -3.08
N LYS A 413 0.67 -29.84 -2.95
CA LYS A 413 1.47 -29.69 -1.74
C LYS A 413 1.63 -28.22 -1.40
N PHE A 414 1.48 -27.87 -0.13
CA PHE A 414 1.70 -26.52 0.37
C PHE A 414 2.84 -26.57 1.36
N ILE A 415 3.84 -25.70 1.17
CA ILE A 415 4.97 -25.64 2.09
C ILE A 415 4.55 -25.29 3.53
N SER A 416 3.45 -24.56 3.68
CA SER A 416 2.87 -24.17 4.98
C SER A 416 2.20 -25.32 5.73
N ASP A 417 1.94 -26.45 5.07
CA ASP A 417 1.36 -27.63 5.73
C ASP A 417 2.44 -28.37 6.56
N ASP A 418 3.71 -28.29 6.15
CA ASP A 418 4.83 -28.99 6.80
C ASP A 418 5.82 -28.06 7.54
N LEU A 419 5.91 -26.81 7.14
CA LEU A 419 6.85 -25.82 7.67
C LEU A 419 6.13 -24.52 8.03
N ASN A 420 6.80 -23.66 8.81
CA ASN A 420 6.36 -22.29 9.04
C ASN A 420 7.29 -21.30 8.33
N PRO A 421 7.08 -21.05 7.02
CA PRO A 421 7.99 -20.26 6.19
C PRO A 421 7.71 -18.75 6.28
N SER A 422 7.22 -18.27 7.42
CA SER A 422 6.88 -16.86 7.61
C SER A 422 8.07 -15.94 7.28
N GLY A 423 7.76 -14.81 6.66
CA GLY A 423 8.70 -13.69 6.48
C GLY A 423 8.86 -12.83 7.74
N HIS A 424 7.94 -12.97 8.70
CA HIS A 424 7.86 -12.15 9.90
C HIS A 424 8.33 -12.90 11.15
N ALA A 425 8.83 -12.13 12.11
CA ALA A 425 9.34 -12.55 13.40
C ALA A 425 8.27 -13.32 14.20
N ASN A 426 8.62 -14.48 14.75
CA ASN A 426 7.79 -15.14 15.76
C ASN A 426 7.91 -14.44 17.12
N GLN A 427 7.19 -14.94 18.14
CA GLN A 427 7.19 -14.34 19.48
C GLN A 427 8.60 -14.19 20.09
N ASN A 428 9.45 -15.21 19.95
CA ASN A 428 10.83 -15.16 20.49
C ASN A 428 11.69 -14.15 19.74
N ASP A 429 11.54 -14.07 18.42
CA ASP A 429 12.25 -13.10 17.58
C ASP A 429 11.86 -11.66 17.94
N GLN A 430 10.56 -11.40 18.15
CA GLN A 430 10.04 -10.12 18.60
C GLN A 430 10.61 -9.73 19.97
N GLN A 431 10.58 -10.64 20.94
CA GLN A 431 11.20 -10.42 22.26
C GLN A 431 12.71 -10.21 22.18
N LEU A 432 13.40 -10.88 21.26
CA LEU A 432 14.83 -10.67 21.03
C LEU A 432 15.10 -9.25 20.50
N MET A 433 14.30 -8.75 19.56
CA MET A 433 14.39 -7.38 19.07
C MET A 433 14.18 -6.37 20.22
N LEU A 434 13.15 -6.57 21.04
CA LEU A 434 12.90 -5.74 22.22
C LEU A 434 14.09 -5.73 23.20
N ASN A 435 14.72 -6.88 23.43
CA ASN A 435 15.87 -7.01 24.32
C ASN A 435 17.15 -6.33 23.78
N PHE A 436 17.32 -6.28 22.45
CA PHE A 436 18.39 -5.49 21.84
C PHE A 436 18.12 -3.99 21.97
N MET A 437 16.90 -3.56 21.61
CA MET A 437 16.54 -2.14 21.52
C MET A 437 16.33 -1.46 22.86
N LYS A 438 15.80 -2.19 23.85
CA LYS A 438 15.44 -1.69 25.20
C LYS A 438 14.70 -0.35 25.15
N PRO A 439 13.58 -0.26 24.41
CA PRO A 439 12.93 1.01 24.16
C PRO A 439 12.28 1.58 25.42
N LYS A 440 12.30 2.91 25.57
CA LYS A 440 11.53 3.61 26.61
C LYS A 440 10.03 3.54 26.35
N ASN A 441 9.62 3.54 25.08
CA ASN A 441 8.22 3.48 24.63
C ASN A 441 8.11 2.50 23.46
N PHE A 442 7.06 1.69 23.46
CA PHE A 442 6.85 0.66 22.45
C PHE A 442 5.54 0.89 21.70
N ILE A 443 5.61 0.86 20.37
CA ILE A 443 4.47 1.00 19.48
C ILE A 443 4.43 -0.25 18.59
N PRO A 444 3.62 -1.27 18.91
CA PRO A 444 3.41 -2.38 18.00
C PRO A 444 2.71 -1.87 16.75
N ILE A 445 3.23 -2.25 15.59
CA ILE A 445 2.73 -1.87 14.27
C ILE A 445 2.65 -3.09 13.35
N GLN A 446 2.09 -2.92 12.16
CA GLN A 446 1.98 -3.94 11.12
C GLN A 446 1.27 -5.20 11.61
N GLY A 447 -0.02 -5.07 11.84
CA GLY A 447 -0.83 -6.15 12.39
C GLY A 447 -2.28 -5.76 12.63
N GLU A 448 -3.16 -6.77 12.53
CA GLU A 448 -4.51 -6.69 13.07
C GLU A 448 -4.49 -6.44 14.58
N TYR A 449 -5.57 -5.91 15.15
CA TYR A 449 -5.63 -5.56 16.58
C TYR A 449 -5.15 -6.69 17.51
N ARG A 450 -5.60 -7.93 17.27
CA ARG A 450 -5.18 -9.11 18.05
C ARG A 450 -3.67 -9.36 18.05
N LEU A 451 -2.98 -9.00 16.96
CA LEU A 451 -1.54 -9.18 16.80
C LEU A 451 -0.78 -8.04 17.50
N LEU A 452 -1.29 -6.80 17.38
CA LEU A 452 -0.73 -5.66 18.12
C LEU A 452 -0.83 -5.90 19.64
N ASP A 453 -2.01 -6.36 20.08
CA ASP A 453 -2.29 -6.71 21.47
C ASP A 453 -1.38 -7.84 21.97
N ARG A 454 -1.22 -8.92 21.18
CA ARG A 454 -0.27 -9.98 21.54
C ARG A 454 1.18 -9.48 21.60
N HIS A 455 1.60 -8.59 20.70
CA HIS A 455 2.94 -8.03 20.71
C HIS A 455 3.16 -7.10 21.92
N ALA A 456 2.11 -6.39 22.37
CA ALA A 456 2.13 -5.65 23.62
C ALA A 456 2.33 -6.58 24.83
N GLU A 457 1.62 -7.70 24.90
CA GLU A 457 1.85 -8.70 25.97
C GLU A 457 3.31 -9.22 25.96
N LEU A 458 3.86 -9.52 24.79
CA LEU A 458 5.27 -9.94 24.67
C LEU A 458 6.25 -8.87 25.16
N ALA A 459 5.92 -7.59 24.98
CA ALA A 459 6.69 -6.47 25.47
C ALA A 459 6.63 -6.35 27.01
N GLU A 460 5.47 -6.58 27.60
CA GLU A 460 5.32 -6.67 29.07
C GLU A 460 6.12 -7.84 29.64
N GLU A 461 6.09 -9.01 28.98
CA GLU A 461 6.84 -10.21 29.38
C GLU A 461 8.36 -9.97 29.47
N VAL A 462 8.91 -9.06 28.65
CA VAL A 462 10.34 -8.66 28.71
C VAL A 462 10.59 -7.40 29.55
N GLY A 463 9.58 -6.90 30.26
CA GLY A 463 9.72 -5.87 31.29
C GLY A 463 9.43 -4.43 30.85
N ILE A 464 8.81 -4.22 29.68
CA ILE A 464 8.31 -2.89 29.30
C ILE A 464 7.02 -2.62 30.08
N ALA A 465 6.92 -1.47 30.72
CA ALA A 465 5.75 -1.13 31.53
C ALA A 465 4.51 -0.89 30.64
N PRO A 466 3.30 -1.35 31.05
CA PRO A 466 2.09 -1.22 30.23
C PRO A 466 1.74 0.22 29.84
N ASP A 467 2.04 1.21 30.68
CA ASP A 467 1.84 2.64 30.43
C ASP A 467 2.82 3.24 29.39
N ARG A 468 3.80 2.45 28.96
CA ARG A 468 4.78 2.79 27.90
C ARG A 468 4.50 2.06 26.59
N ILE A 469 3.39 1.32 26.49
CA ILE A 469 3.00 0.56 25.31
C ILE A 469 1.76 1.22 24.67
N PHE A 470 1.85 1.56 23.38
CA PHE A 470 0.83 2.34 22.69
C PHE A 470 0.16 1.55 21.55
N LEU A 471 -1.04 1.02 21.82
CA LEU A 471 -1.91 0.35 20.83
C LEU A 471 -2.70 1.35 19.96
N THR A 472 -1.99 1.99 19.04
CA THR A 472 -2.56 3.03 18.16
C THR A 472 -3.64 2.54 17.19
N ASN A 473 -4.46 3.47 16.74
CA ASN A 473 -5.31 3.39 15.56
C ASN A 473 -4.78 4.36 14.48
N LYS A 474 -5.21 4.19 13.24
CA LYS A 474 -4.91 5.15 12.17
C LYS A 474 -5.37 6.55 12.58
N GLY A 475 -4.51 7.53 12.36
CA GLY A 475 -4.78 8.93 12.71
C GLY A 475 -4.54 9.29 14.18
N ASP A 476 -4.26 8.35 15.08
CA ASP A 476 -3.83 8.69 16.45
C ASP A 476 -2.48 9.42 16.41
N VAL A 477 -2.39 10.60 17.04
CA VAL A 477 -1.15 11.37 17.12
C VAL A 477 -0.47 11.13 18.46
N LEU A 478 0.54 10.27 18.50
CA LEU A 478 1.39 10.13 19.69
C LEU A 478 2.33 11.33 19.78
N THR A 479 2.15 12.16 20.81
CA THR A 479 2.92 13.39 21.01
C THR A 479 3.89 13.21 22.16
N TYR A 480 5.17 13.51 21.91
CA TYR A 480 6.19 13.66 22.94
C TYR A 480 6.25 15.11 23.37
N ASP A 481 5.90 15.38 24.62
CA ASP A 481 6.07 16.69 25.26
C ASP A 481 6.37 16.47 26.75
N GLN A 482 7.11 17.40 27.35
CA GLN A 482 7.47 17.35 28.78
C GLN A 482 8.16 16.06 29.23
N GLY A 483 8.86 15.37 28.32
CA GLY A 483 9.62 14.16 28.62
C GLY A 483 8.84 12.84 28.46
N GLU A 484 7.56 12.88 28.09
CA GLU A 484 6.71 11.69 27.98
C GLU A 484 5.86 11.67 26.69
N PHE A 485 5.58 10.47 26.18
CA PHE A 485 4.59 10.27 25.13
C PHE A 485 3.19 10.21 25.73
N HIS A 486 2.25 10.85 25.05
CA HIS A 486 0.82 10.70 25.32
C HIS A 486 0.06 10.66 24.00
N VAL A 487 -1.13 10.04 24.01
CA VAL A 487 -2.05 10.10 22.88
C VAL A 487 -2.65 11.51 22.84
N GLY A 488 -2.30 12.26 21.80
CA GLY A 488 -2.74 13.63 21.56
C GLY A 488 -4.05 13.70 20.78
N GLU A 489 -4.05 14.52 19.72
CA GLU A 489 -5.20 14.65 18.82
C GLU A 489 -5.41 13.38 17.97
N HIS A 490 -6.62 13.21 17.45
CA HIS A 490 -6.95 12.17 16.48
C HIS A 490 -7.26 12.83 15.13
N LEU A 491 -6.57 12.40 14.08
CA LEU A 491 -6.78 12.83 12.71
C LEU A 491 -7.80 11.93 12.03
N ASP A 492 -8.66 12.51 11.20
CA ASP A 492 -9.57 11.73 10.35
C ASP A 492 -8.76 11.13 9.19
N VAL A 493 -8.23 9.92 9.39
CA VAL A 493 -7.44 9.18 8.40
C VAL A 493 -8.26 8.02 7.86
N GLY A 494 -8.67 8.16 6.60
CA GLY A 494 -9.47 7.17 5.91
C GLY A 494 -8.69 6.13 5.10
N ASN A 495 -9.43 5.48 4.21
CA ASN A 495 -8.88 4.62 3.16
C ASN A 495 -9.19 5.27 1.81
N THR A 496 -8.18 5.45 0.97
CA THR A 496 -8.38 5.82 -0.43
C THR A 496 -8.39 4.54 -1.27
N MET A 497 -9.47 4.35 -2.03
CA MET A 497 -9.68 3.16 -2.87
C MET A 497 -9.34 3.47 -4.33
N ILE A 498 -8.70 2.51 -5.00
CA ILE A 498 -8.30 2.60 -6.41
C ILE A 498 -9.03 1.52 -7.22
N ASP A 499 -9.62 1.90 -8.35
CA ASP A 499 -10.24 1.00 -9.34
C ASP A 499 -9.88 1.48 -10.75
N GLY A 500 -9.00 0.74 -11.42
CA GLY A 500 -8.45 1.12 -12.71
C GLY A 500 -7.71 2.45 -12.66
N THR A 501 -8.26 3.48 -13.32
CA THR A 501 -7.71 4.85 -13.31
C THR A 501 -8.39 5.76 -12.28
N GLY A 502 -9.44 5.28 -11.62
CA GLY A 502 -10.16 6.01 -10.59
C GLY A 502 -9.37 6.03 -9.28
N ILE A 503 -9.07 7.22 -8.77
CA ILE A 503 -8.39 7.43 -7.48
C ILE A 503 -9.40 8.11 -6.55
N GLY A 504 -9.87 7.40 -5.53
CA GLY A 504 -10.78 7.95 -4.52
C GLY A 504 -12.16 8.37 -5.04
N ASP A 505 -12.50 8.03 -6.28
CA ASP A 505 -13.81 8.24 -6.90
C ASP A 505 -14.86 7.22 -6.43
N ILE A 506 -14.42 6.14 -5.78
CA ILE A 506 -15.28 5.11 -5.20
C ILE A 506 -15.43 5.34 -3.70
N GLY A 507 -16.57 5.89 -3.31
CA GLY A 507 -16.99 5.96 -1.91
C GLY A 507 -17.69 4.69 -1.43
N ASN A 508 -17.93 4.62 -0.12
CA ASN A 508 -18.68 3.53 0.53
C ASN A 508 -20.08 3.29 -0.07
N ILE A 509 -20.69 4.31 -0.67
CA ILE A 509 -21.99 4.20 -1.36
C ILE A 509 -21.89 3.26 -2.57
N VAL A 510 -20.87 3.45 -3.40
CA VAL A 510 -20.67 2.61 -4.60
C VAL A 510 -20.36 1.17 -4.20
N LEU A 511 -19.58 0.95 -3.15
CA LEU A 511 -19.34 -0.39 -2.60
C LEU A 511 -20.61 -1.05 -2.06
N ARG A 512 -21.44 -0.28 -1.35
CA ARG A 512 -22.74 -0.77 -0.87
C ARG A 512 -23.62 -1.18 -2.05
N ASP A 513 -23.68 -0.37 -3.10
CA ASP A 513 -24.45 -0.69 -4.30
C ASP A 513 -23.91 -1.97 -4.97
N ARG A 514 -22.58 -2.13 -5.09
CA ARG A 514 -21.93 -3.35 -5.60
C ARG A 514 -22.33 -4.58 -4.77
N ARG A 515 -22.30 -4.48 -3.44
CA ARG A 515 -22.68 -5.57 -2.54
C ARG A 515 -24.13 -6.00 -2.73
N VAL A 516 -25.08 -5.06 -2.66
CA VAL A 516 -26.50 -5.37 -2.84
C VAL A 516 -26.76 -5.95 -4.23
N LEU A 517 -26.11 -5.44 -5.27
CA LEU A 517 -26.22 -6.00 -6.62
C LEU A 517 -25.66 -7.44 -6.72
N SER A 518 -24.58 -7.75 -6.00
CA SER A 518 -23.96 -9.07 -6.00
C SER A 518 -24.80 -10.13 -5.28
N GLU A 519 -25.49 -9.75 -4.21
CA GLU A 519 -26.28 -10.66 -3.35
C GLU A 519 -27.73 -10.81 -3.87
N ASP A 520 -28.37 -9.69 -4.17
CA ASP A 520 -29.80 -9.64 -4.47
C ASP A 520 -30.11 -9.55 -5.97
N GLY A 521 -29.13 -9.16 -6.78
CA GLY A 521 -29.32 -8.88 -8.20
C GLY A 521 -30.14 -7.60 -8.45
N ILE A 522 -30.43 -7.36 -9.73
CA ILE A 522 -31.15 -6.17 -10.19
C ILE A 522 -32.39 -6.52 -10.99
N PHE A 523 -33.40 -5.67 -10.85
CA PHE A 523 -34.68 -5.72 -11.53
C PHE A 523 -35.01 -4.35 -12.12
N VAL A 524 -34.73 -4.19 -13.42
CA VAL A 524 -34.92 -2.93 -14.14
C VAL A 524 -36.28 -2.94 -14.81
N VAL A 525 -37.06 -1.91 -14.56
CA VAL A 525 -38.40 -1.72 -15.14
C VAL A 525 -38.40 -0.45 -15.96
N VAL A 526 -38.75 -0.55 -17.24
CA VAL A 526 -38.83 0.57 -18.16
C VAL A 526 -40.28 0.77 -18.58
N ALA A 527 -40.86 1.92 -18.27
CA ALA A 527 -42.20 2.30 -18.69
C ALA A 527 -42.16 3.57 -19.54
N THR A 528 -42.94 3.61 -20.61
CA THR A 528 -43.09 4.82 -21.46
C THR A 528 -44.51 5.36 -21.30
N ILE A 529 -44.63 6.63 -20.95
CA ILE A 529 -45.91 7.29 -20.66
C ILE A 529 -46.10 8.52 -21.55
N ASP A 530 -47.36 8.80 -21.88
CA ASP A 530 -47.82 10.08 -22.41
C ASP A 530 -48.63 10.75 -21.30
N ARG A 531 -47.99 11.73 -20.65
CA ARG A 531 -48.57 12.38 -19.47
C ARG A 531 -49.77 13.23 -19.82
N LYS A 532 -49.78 13.89 -20.99
CA LYS A 532 -50.90 14.74 -21.43
C LYS A 532 -52.15 13.89 -21.67
N LYS A 533 -51.97 12.72 -22.28
CA LYS A 533 -53.06 11.76 -22.51
C LYS A 533 -53.34 10.87 -21.30
N LYS A 534 -52.57 10.98 -20.21
CA LYS A 534 -52.64 10.15 -18.99
C LYS A 534 -52.64 8.66 -19.32
N LYS A 535 -51.78 8.24 -20.24
CA LYS A 535 -51.75 6.86 -20.74
C LYS A 535 -50.34 6.31 -20.79
N ILE A 536 -50.24 5.01 -20.56
CA ILE A 536 -49.05 4.22 -20.84
C ILE A 536 -49.02 3.94 -22.34
N VAL A 537 -47.89 4.24 -22.98
CA VAL A 537 -47.74 4.17 -24.44
C VAL A 537 -47.39 2.77 -24.90
N ALA A 538 -46.58 2.07 -24.10
CA ALA A 538 -46.15 0.72 -24.35
C ALA A 538 -46.08 -0.05 -23.05
N ARG A 539 -46.35 -1.35 -23.12
CA ARG A 539 -46.29 -2.24 -21.96
C ARG A 539 -44.91 -2.13 -21.28
N PRO A 540 -44.85 -2.04 -19.94
CA PRO A 540 -43.58 -1.96 -19.23
C PRO A 540 -42.66 -3.12 -19.59
N GLN A 541 -41.41 -2.80 -19.94
CA GLN A 541 -40.38 -3.80 -20.22
C GLN A 541 -39.57 -4.05 -18.97
N ILE A 542 -39.32 -5.32 -18.68
CA ILE A 542 -38.62 -5.74 -17.47
C ILE A 542 -37.39 -6.54 -17.87
N THR A 543 -36.25 -6.17 -17.30
CA THR A 543 -35.00 -6.92 -17.41
C THR A 543 -34.48 -7.26 -16.03
N SER A 544 -34.03 -8.50 -15.84
CA SER A 544 -33.42 -8.95 -14.59
C SER A 544 -32.05 -9.57 -14.84
N ARG A 545 -31.11 -9.30 -13.93
CA ARG A 545 -29.76 -9.88 -13.88
C ARG A 545 -29.44 -10.23 -12.43
N GLY A 546 -28.84 -11.40 -12.17
CA GLY A 546 -28.48 -11.85 -10.81
C GLY A 546 -29.64 -12.20 -9.87
N PHE A 547 -30.88 -11.83 -10.21
CA PHE A 547 -32.05 -12.09 -9.38
C PHE A 547 -32.82 -13.35 -9.84
N VAL A 548 -33.46 -13.31 -11.01
CA VAL A 548 -34.17 -14.48 -11.58
C VAL A 548 -33.80 -14.73 -13.04
N PHE A 549 -33.75 -16.00 -13.45
CA PHE A 549 -33.50 -16.35 -14.84
C PHE A 549 -34.76 -16.11 -15.68
N VAL A 550 -34.75 -15.05 -16.48
CA VAL A 550 -35.91 -14.58 -17.25
C VAL A 550 -36.53 -15.68 -18.14
N LYS A 551 -35.70 -16.55 -18.75
CA LYS A 551 -36.17 -17.62 -19.65
C LYS A 551 -36.99 -18.71 -18.96
N THR A 552 -36.83 -18.89 -17.65
CA THR A 552 -37.61 -19.87 -16.88
C THR A 552 -38.71 -19.22 -16.05
N ASN A 553 -38.74 -17.89 -15.96
CA ASN A 553 -39.64 -17.14 -15.08
C ASN A 553 -40.59 -16.20 -15.86
N HIS A 554 -41.04 -16.62 -17.04
CA HIS A 554 -41.92 -15.81 -17.90
C HIS A 554 -43.20 -15.32 -17.21
N GLN A 555 -43.82 -16.16 -16.38
CA GLN A 555 -45.05 -15.81 -15.66
C GLN A 555 -44.81 -14.71 -14.63
N LEU A 556 -43.72 -14.82 -13.85
CA LEU A 556 -43.33 -13.80 -12.88
C LEU A 556 -43.10 -12.46 -13.59
N MET A 557 -42.37 -12.47 -14.73
CA MET A 557 -42.12 -11.24 -15.50
C MET A 557 -43.41 -10.63 -16.04
N LYS A 558 -44.33 -11.47 -16.53
CA LYS A 558 -45.63 -11.03 -17.04
C LYS A 558 -46.45 -10.35 -15.93
N GLN A 559 -46.54 -10.99 -14.76
CA GLN A 559 -47.26 -10.48 -13.59
C GLN A 559 -46.63 -9.22 -13.03
N SER A 560 -45.29 -9.12 -13.01
CA SER A 560 -44.60 -7.89 -12.64
C SER A 560 -44.93 -6.75 -13.60
N ALA A 561 -44.95 -7.00 -14.92
CA ALA A 561 -45.31 -5.98 -15.90
C ALA A 561 -46.77 -5.53 -15.73
N ASP A 562 -47.70 -6.47 -15.50
CA ASP A 562 -49.12 -6.18 -15.26
C ASP A 562 -49.33 -5.41 -13.94
N LEU A 563 -48.50 -5.67 -12.92
CA LEU A 563 -48.50 -4.91 -11.68
C LEU A 563 -48.00 -3.48 -11.93
N VAL A 564 -46.88 -3.30 -12.62
CA VAL A 564 -46.33 -1.97 -12.94
C VAL A 564 -47.33 -1.16 -13.75
N GLU A 565 -47.95 -1.77 -14.76
CA GLU A 565 -48.93 -1.10 -15.61
C GLU A 565 -50.10 -0.54 -14.79
N ARG A 566 -50.64 -1.34 -13.86
CA ARG A 566 -51.67 -0.88 -12.93
C ARG A 566 -51.18 0.27 -12.05
N VAL A 567 -50.02 0.12 -11.42
CA VAL A 567 -49.48 1.14 -10.50
C VAL A 567 -49.20 2.46 -11.20
N VAL A 568 -48.66 2.40 -12.41
CA VAL A 568 -48.38 3.59 -13.22
C VAL A 568 -49.69 4.25 -13.67
N GLN A 569 -50.67 3.48 -14.11
CA GLN A 569 -51.97 4.02 -14.53
C GLN A 569 -52.71 4.66 -13.34
N ASP A 570 -52.74 4.00 -12.18
CA ASP A 570 -53.34 4.53 -10.95
C ASP A 570 -52.75 5.90 -10.58
N ASN A 571 -51.43 6.05 -10.71
CA ASN A 571 -50.72 7.31 -10.45
C ASN A 571 -50.99 8.38 -11.52
N LEU A 572 -51.15 8.02 -12.80
CA LEU A 572 -51.50 8.95 -13.88
C LEU A 572 -52.93 9.50 -13.73
N ASP A 573 -53.83 8.69 -13.18
CA ASP A 573 -55.23 9.04 -12.96
C ASP A 573 -55.44 9.96 -11.75
N GLN A 574 -54.44 10.07 -10.86
CA GLN A 574 -54.47 11.03 -9.76
C GLN A 574 -54.53 12.49 -10.24
N LYS A 575 -55.04 13.36 -9.36
CA LYS A 575 -55.19 14.80 -9.64
C LYS A 575 -53.83 15.52 -9.67
N GLU A 576 -52.93 15.12 -8.78
CA GLU A 576 -51.56 15.64 -8.70
C GLU A 576 -50.61 14.53 -9.16
N PHE A 577 -49.66 14.88 -10.02
CA PHE A 577 -48.67 13.94 -10.55
C PHE A 577 -47.30 14.30 -10.02
N ASP A 578 -46.67 13.37 -9.30
CA ASP A 578 -45.30 13.52 -8.80
C ASP A 578 -44.41 12.36 -9.27
N TRP A 579 -43.26 12.70 -9.84
CA TRP A 579 -42.30 11.74 -10.39
C TRP A 579 -41.64 10.88 -9.31
N GLY A 580 -41.34 11.48 -8.15
CA GLY A 580 -40.72 10.78 -7.03
C GLY A 580 -41.67 9.74 -6.45
N HIS A 581 -42.92 10.15 -6.23
CA HIS A 581 -44.00 9.29 -5.73
C HIS A 581 -44.25 8.11 -6.66
N LEU A 582 -44.43 8.36 -7.96
CA LEU A 582 -44.64 7.29 -8.95
C LEU A 582 -43.50 6.25 -8.94
N LYS A 583 -42.25 6.70 -8.96
CA LYS A 583 -41.08 5.79 -8.92
C LYS A 583 -41.03 4.99 -7.62
N GLN A 584 -41.33 5.63 -6.49
CA GLN A 584 -41.35 4.99 -5.18
C GLN A 584 -42.48 3.95 -5.09
N ASP A 585 -43.68 4.28 -5.56
CA ASP A 585 -44.85 3.39 -5.60
C ASP A 585 -44.57 2.13 -6.41
N VAL A 586 -43.99 2.29 -7.60
CA VAL A 586 -43.57 1.16 -8.45
C VAL A 586 -42.55 0.30 -7.71
N ARG A 587 -41.54 0.92 -7.08
CA ARG A 587 -40.49 0.22 -6.34
C ARG A 587 -41.08 -0.59 -5.17
N GLU A 588 -41.91 0.01 -4.33
CA GLU A 588 -42.46 -0.64 -3.14
C GLU A 588 -43.41 -1.79 -3.48
N LYS A 589 -44.33 -1.58 -4.42
CA LYS A 589 -45.31 -2.60 -4.82
C LYS A 589 -44.62 -3.76 -5.53
N LEU A 590 -43.64 -3.50 -6.39
CA LEU A 590 -42.81 -4.55 -6.97
C LEU A 590 -41.97 -5.27 -5.93
N ASN A 591 -41.35 -4.56 -4.99
CA ASN A 591 -40.52 -5.18 -3.95
C ASN A 591 -41.33 -6.17 -3.11
N ARG A 592 -42.53 -5.75 -2.67
CA ARG A 592 -43.45 -6.62 -1.92
C ARG A 592 -43.86 -7.84 -2.75
N PHE A 593 -44.28 -7.64 -3.99
CA PHE A 593 -44.68 -8.73 -4.88
C PHE A 593 -43.55 -9.73 -5.11
N LEU A 594 -42.35 -9.25 -5.45
CA LEU A 594 -41.19 -10.10 -5.71
C LEU A 594 -40.76 -10.85 -4.45
N PHE A 595 -40.79 -10.20 -3.28
CA PHE A 595 -40.52 -10.87 -2.01
C PHE A 595 -41.57 -11.94 -1.67
N ASP A 596 -42.85 -11.69 -1.92
CA ASP A 596 -43.90 -12.68 -1.67
C ASP A 596 -43.72 -13.93 -2.53
N GLN A 597 -43.28 -13.75 -3.79
CA GLN A 597 -43.05 -14.84 -4.74
C GLN A 597 -41.71 -15.56 -4.54
N THR A 598 -40.66 -14.85 -4.13
CA THR A 598 -39.27 -15.36 -4.19
C THR A 598 -38.52 -15.32 -2.87
N LYS A 599 -39.05 -14.62 -1.86
CA LYS A 599 -38.41 -14.34 -0.55
C LYS A 599 -37.05 -13.64 -0.66
N ARG A 600 -36.85 -12.87 -1.73
CA ARG A 600 -35.64 -12.10 -2.03
C ARG A 600 -35.99 -10.64 -2.37
N HIS A 601 -35.04 -9.74 -2.16
CA HIS A 601 -35.20 -8.29 -2.32
C HIS A 601 -34.25 -7.71 -3.37
N PRO A 602 -34.55 -7.85 -4.69
CA PRO A 602 -33.67 -7.31 -5.71
C PRO A 602 -33.62 -5.78 -5.67
N VAL A 603 -32.52 -5.21 -6.18
CA VAL A 603 -32.46 -3.77 -6.45
C VAL A 603 -33.43 -3.44 -7.58
N ILE A 604 -34.52 -2.73 -7.26
CA ILE A 604 -35.53 -2.32 -8.24
C ILE A 604 -35.23 -0.92 -8.76
N LEU A 605 -34.99 -0.84 -10.07
CA LEU A 605 -34.70 0.41 -10.78
C LEU A 605 -35.81 0.75 -11.77
N PRO A 606 -36.78 1.61 -11.40
CA PRO A 606 -37.82 2.09 -12.30
C PRO A 606 -37.31 3.26 -13.15
N VAL A 607 -37.27 3.05 -14.47
CA VAL A 607 -36.97 4.03 -15.49
C VAL A 607 -38.26 4.39 -16.21
N ILE A 608 -38.71 5.64 -16.08
CA ILE A 608 -39.96 6.09 -16.67
C ILE A 608 -39.65 7.19 -17.67
N MET A 609 -40.03 6.97 -18.92
CA MET A 609 -39.79 7.89 -20.04
C MET A 609 -41.11 8.58 -20.41
N GLU A 610 -41.09 9.91 -20.51
CA GLU A 610 -42.21 10.67 -21.05
C GLU A 610 -42.01 10.89 -22.54
N ILE A 611 -43.04 10.60 -23.34
CA ILE A 611 -43.15 11.12 -24.70
C ILE A 611 -44.23 12.21 -24.73
N ASN A 612 -43.94 13.27 -25.47
CA ASN A 612 -44.73 14.50 -25.48
C ASN A 612 -45.90 14.51 -26.45
#